data_AF-A0A7S1ZSD1-F1
#
_entry.id   AF-A0A7S1ZSD1-F1
#
_cell.length_a   1.000
_cell.length_b   1.000
_cell.length_c   1.000
_cell.angle_alpha   90.00
_cell.angle_beta   90.00
_cell.angle_gamma   90.00
#
_symmetry.space_group_name_H-M   'P 1'
#
loop_
_entity.id
_entity.type
_entity.pdbx_description
1 polymer ?
#
loop_
_entity_poly.entity_id
_entity_poly.type
_entity_poly.pdbx_seq_one_letter_code
_entity_poly.pdbx_strand_id
1 'polypeptide(L)'
;MEIKKLEEIIGSQKLSVDDVRRMETEKSRAKESIERAAALKKEYNKTLWESERELDRRLEQLEEIVSKYNARASELLLIPETAPNARGKNFMIKVQKEHAEDRYRSHLLGGVDVEGMVSPSIRHLKGSYSDRTDQARREILDLLDREEASNEQLAETTDKSEMLAEKIKKNEEIITKEKKEHGVSLSVRLKEIELLETKISSIRDPMALEAAITKYQKQCAQLEALRRQHHEKNVAKKKAVQQEINEAIRACADHKEYTQRRLNQLSLHVQEQANRFDRIKHCS
;
A
#
# COMPACT_ATOMS: atom_id res chain seq x y z
N MET A 1 -41.35 -105.62 104.02
CA MET A 1 -39.87 -105.55 104.11
C MET A 1 -39.25 -104.58 103.09
N GLU A 2 -40.04 -103.99 102.17
CA GLU A 2 -39.56 -103.00 101.19
C GLU A 2 -39.56 -101.56 101.73
N ILE A 3 -40.49 -101.22 102.63
CA ILE A 3 -40.60 -99.87 103.23
C ILE A 3 -39.32 -99.52 104.03
N LYS A 4 -38.81 -100.44 104.85
CA LYS A 4 -37.57 -100.23 105.62
C LYS A 4 -36.32 -100.08 104.75
N LYS A 5 -36.25 -100.78 103.62
CA LYS A 5 -35.14 -100.63 102.66
C LYS A 5 -35.18 -99.27 101.95
N LEU A 6 -36.38 -98.78 101.62
CA LEU A 6 -36.57 -97.44 101.08
C LEU A 6 -36.20 -96.35 102.11
N GLU A 7 -36.57 -96.52 103.38
CA GLU A 7 -36.18 -95.60 104.47
C GLU A 7 -34.66 -95.57 104.71
N GLU A 8 -33.97 -96.71 104.64
CA GLU A 8 -32.51 -96.78 104.74
C GLU A 8 -31.81 -96.12 103.54
N ILE A 9 -32.34 -96.32 102.33
CA ILE A 9 -31.80 -95.70 101.10
C ILE A 9 -32.02 -94.18 101.15
N ILE A 10 -33.19 -93.71 101.59
CA ILE A 10 -33.49 -92.28 101.77
C ILE A 10 -32.61 -91.67 102.87
N GLY A 11 -32.40 -92.37 104.00
CA GLY A 11 -31.49 -91.95 105.06
C GLY A 11 -30.01 -91.95 104.67
N SER A 12 -29.63 -92.76 103.68
CA SER A 12 -28.26 -92.79 103.12
C SER A 12 -27.98 -91.72 102.06
N GLN A 13 -29.03 -91.06 101.55
CA GLN A 13 -28.88 -89.91 100.65
C GLN A 13 -28.54 -88.66 101.46
N LYS A 14 -27.31 -88.17 101.34
CA LYS A 14 -26.76 -86.98 102.04
C LYS A 14 -27.41 -85.64 101.67
N LEU A 15 -28.54 -85.64 100.97
CA LEU A 15 -29.24 -84.44 100.51
C LEU A 15 -30.66 -84.47 101.06
N SER A 16 -30.98 -83.53 101.94
CA SER A 16 -32.33 -83.35 102.46
C SER A 16 -33.26 -82.87 101.34
N VAL A 17 -34.57 -83.13 101.45
CA VAL A 17 -35.59 -82.60 100.53
C VAL A 17 -35.52 -81.07 100.44
N ASP A 18 -35.10 -80.40 101.53
CA ASP A 18 -34.87 -78.96 101.56
C ASP A 18 -33.61 -78.53 100.79
N ASP A 19 -32.56 -79.35 100.77
CA ASP A 19 -31.36 -79.09 99.97
C ASP A 19 -31.66 -79.19 98.47
N VAL A 20 -32.48 -80.18 98.07
CA VAL A 20 -32.93 -80.32 96.68
C VAL A 20 -33.78 -79.11 96.26
N ARG A 21 -34.65 -78.60 97.13
CA ARG A 21 -35.42 -77.38 96.88
C ARG A 21 -34.50 -76.16 96.76
N ARG A 22 -33.52 -76.02 97.65
CA ARG A 22 -32.53 -74.94 97.59
C ARG A 22 -31.73 -74.99 96.29
N MET A 23 -31.22 -76.16 95.92
CA MET A 23 -30.49 -76.37 94.67
C MET A 23 -31.36 -76.04 93.45
N GLU A 24 -32.64 -76.41 93.44
CA GLU A 24 -33.51 -76.07 92.31
C GLU A 24 -33.79 -74.55 92.23
N THR A 25 -33.89 -73.86 93.38
CA THR A 25 -33.98 -72.38 93.38
C THR A 25 -32.70 -71.68 92.93
N GLU A 26 -31.52 -72.17 93.36
CA GLU A 26 -30.21 -71.64 92.93
C GLU A 26 -29.99 -71.91 91.43
N LYS A 27 -30.38 -73.09 90.95
CA LYS A 27 -30.37 -73.45 89.52
C LYS A 27 -31.32 -72.59 88.71
N SER A 28 -32.53 -72.29 89.22
CA SER A 28 -33.48 -71.36 88.57
C SER A 28 -32.88 -69.96 88.49
N ARG A 29 -32.32 -69.43 89.59
CA ARG A 29 -31.65 -68.12 89.61
C ARG A 29 -30.45 -68.05 88.67
N ALA A 30 -29.65 -69.11 88.61
CA ALA A 30 -28.51 -69.20 87.69
C ALA A 30 -28.98 -69.23 86.23
N LYS A 31 -30.04 -70.00 85.90
CA LYS A 31 -30.66 -70.01 84.58
C LYS A 31 -31.19 -68.63 84.20
N GLU A 32 -31.93 -67.96 85.08
CA GLU A 32 -32.43 -66.60 84.85
C GLU A 32 -31.30 -65.58 84.66
N SER A 33 -30.17 -65.74 85.36
CA SER A 33 -28.98 -64.89 85.16
C SER A 33 -28.31 -65.15 83.81
N ILE A 34 -28.21 -66.42 83.38
CA ILE A 34 -27.67 -66.80 82.07
C ILE A 34 -28.57 -66.30 80.95
N GLU A 35 -29.89 -66.43 81.09
CA GLU A 35 -30.87 -65.95 80.12
C GLU A 35 -30.81 -64.42 79.98
N ARG A 36 -30.69 -63.68 81.10
CA ARG A 36 -30.48 -62.22 81.07
C ARG A 36 -29.16 -61.83 80.40
N ALA A 37 -28.06 -62.51 80.73
CA ALA A 37 -26.76 -62.25 80.09
C ALA A 37 -26.77 -62.58 78.59
N ALA A 38 -27.47 -63.65 78.18
CA ALA A 38 -27.65 -64.03 76.79
C ALA A 38 -28.50 -63.00 76.02
N ALA A 39 -29.56 -62.47 76.65
CA ALA A 39 -30.37 -61.40 76.09
C ALA A 39 -29.54 -60.11 75.87
N LEU A 40 -28.78 -59.68 76.87
CA LEU A 40 -27.88 -58.51 76.75
C LEU A 40 -26.82 -58.72 75.67
N LYS A 41 -26.18 -59.90 75.62
CA LYS A 41 -25.23 -60.24 74.55
C LYS A 41 -25.86 -60.15 73.17
N LYS A 42 -27.12 -60.60 73.01
CA LYS A 42 -27.84 -60.52 71.75
C LYS A 42 -28.12 -59.06 71.35
N GLU A 43 -28.46 -58.20 72.30
CA GLU A 43 -28.64 -56.75 72.06
C GLU A 43 -27.32 -56.07 71.68
N TYR A 44 -26.23 -56.34 72.40
CA TYR A 44 -24.90 -55.80 72.05
C TYR A 44 -24.42 -56.30 70.68
N ASN A 45 -24.63 -57.58 70.35
CA ASN A 45 -24.28 -58.09 69.03
C ASN A 45 -25.13 -57.45 67.93
N LYS A 46 -26.41 -57.19 68.19
CA LYS A 46 -27.30 -56.51 67.23
C LYS A 46 -26.83 -55.08 66.97
N THR A 47 -26.52 -54.32 68.03
CA THR A 47 -26.03 -52.94 67.91
C THR A 47 -24.65 -52.87 67.26
N LEU A 48 -23.75 -53.81 67.59
CA LEU A 48 -22.45 -53.94 66.93
C LEU A 48 -22.64 -54.17 65.43
N TRP A 49 -23.47 -55.14 65.04
CA TRP A 49 -23.73 -55.43 63.64
C TRP A 49 -24.37 -54.25 62.88
N GLU A 50 -25.31 -53.53 63.51
CA GLU A 50 -25.87 -52.31 62.93
C GLU A 50 -24.82 -51.22 62.74
N SER A 51 -23.88 -51.08 63.68
CA SER A 51 -22.78 -50.11 63.60
C SER A 51 -21.72 -50.47 62.57
N GLU A 52 -21.34 -51.75 62.46
CA GLU A 52 -20.43 -52.26 61.43
C GLU A 52 -21.03 -52.05 60.03
N ARG A 53 -22.33 -52.34 59.86
CA ARG A 53 -23.01 -52.13 58.58
C ARG A 53 -23.05 -50.66 58.17
N GLU A 54 -23.24 -49.75 59.12
CA GLU A 54 -23.21 -48.31 58.85
C GLU A 54 -21.78 -47.83 58.54
N LEU A 55 -20.76 -48.38 59.21
CA LEU A 55 -19.35 -48.12 58.90
C LEU A 55 -19.02 -48.56 57.47
N ASP A 56 -19.39 -49.78 57.09
CA ASP A 56 -19.16 -50.33 55.75
C ASP A 56 -19.82 -49.47 54.67
N ARG A 57 -21.08 -49.08 54.88
CA ARG A 57 -21.80 -48.18 53.97
C ARG A 57 -21.09 -46.84 53.79
N ARG A 58 -20.54 -46.27 54.87
CA ARG A 58 -19.79 -45.00 54.80
C ARG A 58 -18.43 -45.16 54.12
N LEU A 59 -17.77 -46.31 54.31
CA LEU A 59 -16.51 -46.62 53.63
C LEU A 59 -16.72 -46.80 52.12
N GLU A 60 -17.80 -47.47 51.69
CA GLU A 60 -18.16 -47.59 50.28
C GLU A 60 -18.41 -46.21 49.64
N GLN A 61 -19.13 -45.33 50.33
CA GLN A 61 -19.35 -43.95 49.86
C GLN A 61 -18.04 -43.17 49.76
N LEU A 62 -17.13 -43.35 50.72
CA LEU A 62 -15.81 -42.72 50.69
C LEU A 62 -14.98 -43.22 49.51
N GLU A 63 -14.96 -44.53 49.26
CA GLU A 63 -14.28 -45.14 48.11
C GLU A 63 -14.83 -44.61 46.78
N GLU A 64 -16.15 -44.45 46.65
CA GLU A 64 -16.77 -43.87 45.46
C GLU A 64 -16.31 -42.43 45.23
N ILE A 65 -16.27 -41.61 46.29
CA ILE A 65 -15.80 -40.22 46.21
C ILE A 65 -14.32 -40.16 45.86
N VAL A 66 -13.49 -41.02 46.47
CA VAL A 66 -12.05 -41.12 46.19
C VAL A 66 -11.80 -41.55 44.75
N SER A 67 -12.57 -42.51 44.22
CA SER A 67 -12.50 -42.93 42.83
C SER A 67 -12.80 -41.76 41.87
N LYS A 68 -13.89 -41.03 42.13
CA LYS A 68 -14.25 -39.82 41.35
C LYS A 68 -13.17 -38.74 41.42
N TYR A 69 -12.59 -38.54 42.60
CA TYR A 69 -11.49 -37.59 42.78
C TYR A 69 -10.25 -38.02 41.97
N ASN A 70 -9.81 -39.28 42.10
CA ASN A 70 -8.64 -39.79 41.38
C ASN A 70 -8.84 -39.74 39.86
N ALA A 71 -10.06 -40.01 39.36
CA ALA A 71 -10.38 -39.85 37.95
C ALA A 71 -10.21 -38.41 37.47
N ARG A 72 -10.78 -37.43 38.20
CA ARG A 72 -10.62 -36.00 37.87
C ARG A 72 -9.18 -35.51 38.04
N ALA A 73 -8.46 -36.00 39.04
CA ALA A 73 -7.06 -35.68 39.24
C ALA A 73 -6.18 -36.25 38.11
N SER A 74 -6.54 -37.41 37.55
CA SER A 74 -5.91 -37.94 36.34
C SER A 74 -6.20 -37.07 35.12
N GLU A 75 -7.44 -36.62 34.93
CA GLU A 75 -7.80 -35.68 33.83
C GLU A 75 -7.01 -34.36 33.92
N LEU A 76 -6.80 -33.87 35.14
CA LEU A 76 -6.01 -32.67 35.42
C LEU A 76 -4.49 -32.90 35.41
N LEU A 77 -4.04 -34.12 35.07
CA LEU A 77 -2.62 -34.50 35.02
C LEU A 77 -1.90 -34.23 36.35
N LEU A 78 -2.56 -34.53 37.48
CA LEU A 78 -2.00 -34.47 38.84
C LEU A 78 -1.54 -35.84 39.35
N ILE A 79 -1.95 -36.92 38.70
CA ILE A 79 -1.58 -38.30 39.00
C ILE A 79 -1.14 -38.93 37.68
N PRO A 80 0.00 -39.64 37.59
CA PRO A 80 0.94 -40.02 38.66
C PRO A 80 1.82 -38.86 39.18
N GLU A 81 2.64 -39.08 40.21
CA GLU A 81 3.55 -38.08 40.80
C GLU A 81 4.49 -37.40 39.79
N THR A 82 4.74 -38.06 38.65
CA THR A 82 5.55 -37.58 37.52
C THR A 82 4.76 -36.67 36.56
N ALA A 83 3.46 -36.48 36.79
CA ALA A 83 2.62 -35.70 35.90
C ALA A 83 2.98 -34.19 35.97
N PRO A 84 2.82 -33.44 34.87
CA PRO A 84 3.31 -32.08 34.74
C PRO A 84 2.77 -31.12 35.80
N ASN A 85 1.53 -31.35 36.26
CA ASN A 85 0.90 -30.53 37.30
C ASN A 85 1.14 -31.07 38.72
N ALA A 86 1.66 -32.29 38.86
CA ALA A 86 1.90 -32.94 40.15
C ALA A 86 3.10 -32.35 40.90
N ARG A 87 4.07 -31.75 40.19
CA ARG A 87 5.29 -31.13 40.78
C ARG A 87 5.98 -32.02 41.83
N GLY A 88 5.98 -33.35 41.63
CA GLY A 88 6.59 -34.33 42.52
C GLY A 88 5.82 -34.62 43.82
N LYS A 89 4.55 -34.19 43.94
CA LYS A 89 3.68 -34.50 45.08
C LYS A 89 2.71 -35.62 44.75
N ASN A 90 2.45 -36.49 45.72
CA ASN A 90 1.46 -37.54 45.59
C ASN A 90 0.05 -37.00 45.88
N PHE A 91 -0.76 -36.89 44.83
CA PHE A 91 -2.17 -36.52 44.93
C PHE A 91 -3.10 -37.73 44.90
N MET A 92 -2.58 -38.96 44.77
CA MET A 92 -3.41 -40.16 44.69
C MET A 92 -3.90 -40.57 46.08
N ILE A 93 -5.21 -40.57 46.27
CA ILE A 93 -5.84 -40.99 47.52
C ILE A 93 -6.14 -42.49 47.45
N LYS A 94 -5.76 -43.23 48.49
CA LYS A 94 -6.09 -44.66 48.68
C LYS A 94 -6.73 -44.84 50.05
N VAL A 95 -7.94 -45.39 50.10
CA VAL A 95 -8.63 -45.64 51.38
C VAL A 95 -8.01 -46.85 52.06
N GLN A 96 -7.48 -46.67 53.27
CA GLN A 96 -6.92 -47.74 54.10
C GLN A 96 -7.87 -48.05 55.25
N LYS A 97 -8.69 -49.09 55.09
CA LYS A 97 -9.73 -49.49 56.07
C LYS A 97 -9.15 -49.86 57.44
N GLU A 98 -7.90 -50.33 57.47
CA GLU A 98 -7.16 -50.68 58.69
C GLU A 98 -6.93 -49.47 59.61
N HIS A 99 -6.91 -48.26 59.04
CA HIS A 99 -6.70 -47.00 59.76
C HIS A 99 -8.00 -46.22 59.98
N ALA A 100 -9.17 -46.87 59.89
CA ALA A 100 -10.47 -46.22 60.11
C ALA A 100 -10.68 -45.75 61.56
N GLU A 101 -10.00 -46.38 62.52
CA GLU A 101 -10.05 -46.02 63.95
C GLU A 101 -9.07 -44.88 64.31
N ASP A 102 -8.17 -44.51 63.40
CA ASP A 102 -7.15 -43.50 63.68
C ASP A 102 -7.73 -42.09 63.76
N ARG A 103 -7.22 -41.30 64.71
CA ARG A 103 -7.62 -39.89 64.91
C ARG A 103 -7.27 -38.99 63.72
N TYR A 104 -6.31 -39.40 62.91
CA TYR A 104 -5.77 -38.61 61.81
C TYR A 104 -6.32 -39.09 60.46
N ARG A 105 -7.18 -38.26 59.86
CA ARG A 105 -7.80 -38.49 58.54
C ARG A 105 -6.79 -38.75 57.42
N SER A 106 -5.57 -38.24 57.54
CA SER A 106 -4.50 -38.46 56.57
C SER A 106 -4.14 -39.94 56.45
N HIS A 107 -4.16 -40.72 57.53
CA HIS A 107 -3.80 -42.15 57.50
C HIS A 107 -4.88 -42.97 56.80
N LEU A 108 -6.16 -42.68 57.05
CA LEU A 108 -7.29 -43.28 56.33
C LEU A 108 -7.23 -43.04 54.81
N LEU A 109 -6.64 -41.92 54.37
CA LEU A 109 -6.54 -41.51 52.97
C LEU A 109 -5.17 -41.84 52.33
N GLY A 110 -4.39 -42.73 52.96
CA GLY A 110 -3.11 -43.20 52.41
C GLY A 110 -1.95 -42.21 52.57
N GLY A 111 -2.02 -41.35 53.58
CA GLY A 111 -1.01 -40.34 53.93
C GLY A 111 -1.20 -38.99 53.25
N VAL A 112 -2.27 -38.79 52.48
CA VAL A 112 -2.51 -37.54 51.73
C VAL A 112 -3.31 -36.54 52.56
N ASP A 113 -2.73 -35.35 52.78
CA ASP A 113 -3.43 -34.23 53.41
C ASP A 113 -4.22 -33.40 52.37
N VAL A 114 -5.53 -33.62 52.35
CA VAL A 114 -6.45 -32.97 51.41
C VAL A 114 -6.60 -31.46 51.68
N GLU A 115 -6.53 -31.05 52.95
CA GLU A 115 -6.83 -29.68 53.36
C GLU A 115 -5.60 -28.77 53.26
N GLY A 116 -4.45 -29.23 53.75
CA GLY A 116 -3.21 -28.46 53.74
C GLY A 116 -2.41 -28.56 52.45
N MET A 117 -2.47 -29.70 51.73
CA MET A 117 -1.63 -29.93 50.55
C MET A 117 -2.41 -29.90 49.24
N VAL A 118 -3.48 -30.68 49.13
CA VAL A 118 -4.23 -30.83 47.87
C VAL A 118 -4.98 -29.55 47.49
N SER A 119 -5.77 -29.02 48.41
CA SER A 119 -6.64 -27.86 48.15
C SER A 119 -5.85 -26.60 47.76
N PRO A 120 -4.75 -26.22 48.45
CA PRO A 120 -3.97 -25.05 48.05
C PRO A 120 -3.25 -25.26 46.71
N SER A 121 -2.78 -26.47 46.42
CA SER A 121 -2.10 -26.79 45.15
C SER A 121 -3.05 -26.66 43.96
N ILE A 122 -4.27 -27.20 44.08
CA ILE A 122 -5.32 -27.06 43.04
C ILE A 122 -5.76 -25.60 42.90
N ARG A 123 -5.90 -24.86 44.01
CA ARG A 123 -6.27 -23.43 43.98
C ARG A 123 -5.21 -22.59 43.27
N HIS A 124 -3.93 -22.85 43.56
CA HIS A 124 -2.82 -22.19 42.87
C HIS A 124 -2.80 -22.53 41.38
N LEU A 125 -3.00 -23.81 41.03
CA LEU A 125 -3.09 -24.23 39.62
C LEU A 125 -4.23 -23.50 38.89
N LYS A 126 -5.42 -23.46 39.49
CA LYS A 126 -6.58 -22.71 38.96
C LYS A 126 -6.25 -21.23 38.77
N GLY A 127 -5.59 -20.60 39.76
CA GLY A 127 -5.14 -19.20 39.66
C GLY A 127 -4.22 -19.00 38.46
N SER A 128 -3.18 -19.83 38.33
CA SER A 128 -2.21 -19.72 37.24
C SER A 128 -2.83 -19.88 35.84
N TYR A 129 -3.81 -20.78 35.68
CA TYR A 129 -4.53 -20.92 34.41
C TYR A 129 -5.50 -19.77 34.16
N SER A 130 -6.13 -19.22 35.21
CA SER A 130 -6.96 -18.01 35.09
C SER A 130 -6.11 -16.83 34.64
N ASP A 131 -4.98 -16.59 35.30
CA ASP A 131 -4.07 -15.50 34.97
C ASP A 131 -3.54 -15.61 33.53
N ARG A 132 -3.16 -16.82 33.10
CA ARG A 132 -2.75 -17.10 31.72
C ARG A 132 -3.88 -16.86 30.72
N THR A 133 -5.11 -17.24 31.08
CA THR A 133 -6.28 -17.02 30.22
C THR A 133 -6.57 -15.52 30.10
N ASP A 134 -6.49 -14.78 31.20
CA ASP A 134 -6.71 -13.34 31.23
C ASP A 134 -5.56 -12.57 30.55
N GLN A 135 -4.33 -13.08 30.61
CA GLN A 135 -3.22 -12.56 29.82
C GLN A 135 -3.46 -12.81 28.31
N ALA A 136 -3.77 -14.04 27.91
CA ALA A 136 -4.04 -14.35 26.51
C ALA A 136 -5.22 -13.54 25.94
N ARG A 137 -6.27 -13.31 26.75
CA ARG A 137 -7.39 -12.42 26.38
C ARG A 137 -6.94 -10.98 26.15
N ARG A 138 -6.08 -10.44 27.03
CA ARG A 138 -5.50 -9.10 26.86
C ARG A 138 -4.66 -9.01 25.60
N GLU A 139 -3.80 -9.99 25.35
CA GLU A 139 -2.99 -10.07 24.13
C GLU A 139 -3.86 -10.14 22.86
N ILE A 140 -4.98 -10.87 22.90
CA ILE A 140 -5.94 -10.90 21.79
C ILE A 140 -6.56 -9.52 21.56
N LEU A 141 -6.96 -8.81 22.60
CA LEU A 141 -7.51 -7.45 22.48
C LEU A 141 -6.46 -6.49 21.90
N ASP A 142 -5.23 -6.51 22.40
CA ASP A 142 -4.15 -5.66 21.89
C ASP A 142 -3.85 -5.94 20.41
N LEU A 143 -3.93 -7.22 19.99
CA LEU A 143 -3.76 -7.61 18.59
C LEU A 143 -4.92 -7.16 17.70
N LEU A 144 -6.16 -7.20 18.20
CA LEU A 144 -7.33 -6.69 17.48
C LEU A 144 -7.25 -5.18 17.29
N ASP A 145 -6.93 -4.42 18.34
CA ASP A 145 -6.75 -2.96 18.24
C ASP A 145 -5.65 -2.59 17.22
N ARG A 146 -4.57 -3.38 17.17
CA ARG A 146 -3.49 -3.19 16.20
C ARG A 146 -3.90 -3.54 14.77
N GLU A 147 -4.74 -4.57 14.60
CA GLU A 147 -5.28 -4.99 13.31
C GLU A 147 -6.25 -3.93 12.76
N GLU A 148 -7.13 -3.41 13.60
CA GLU A 148 -8.02 -2.29 13.25
C GLU A 148 -7.22 -1.06 12.80
N ALA A 149 -6.23 -0.64 13.58
CA ALA A 149 -5.36 0.50 13.22
C ALA A 149 -4.58 0.26 11.91
N SER A 150 -4.12 -0.97 11.66
CA SER A 150 -3.45 -1.33 10.40
C SER A 150 -4.41 -1.30 9.21
N ASN A 151 -5.66 -1.75 9.39
CA ASN A 151 -6.68 -1.73 8.35
C ASN A 151 -7.08 -0.30 7.99
N GLU A 152 -7.21 0.58 8.97
CA GLU A 152 -7.46 2.01 8.72
C GLU A 152 -6.32 2.64 7.89
N GLN A 153 -5.06 2.35 8.23
CA GLN A 153 -3.91 2.82 7.45
C GLN A 153 -3.88 2.24 6.04
N LEU A 154 -4.24 0.97 5.87
CA LEU A 154 -4.35 0.34 4.55
C LEU A 154 -5.45 0.98 3.71
N ALA A 155 -6.60 1.29 4.30
CA ALA A 155 -7.67 2.02 3.61
C ALA A 155 -7.20 3.40 3.16
N GLU A 156 -6.60 4.19 4.05
CA GLU A 156 -6.11 5.53 3.71
C GLU A 156 -5.03 5.52 2.62
N THR A 157 -4.12 4.54 2.66
CA THR A 157 -3.08 4.40 1.62
C THR A 157 -3.64 3.91 0.29
N THR A 158 -4.66 3.06 0.31
CA THR A 158 -5.37 2.60 -0.88
C THR A 158 -6.10 3.77 -1.55
N ASP A 159 -6.84 4.57 -0.79
CA ASP A 159 -7.53 5.78 -1.30
C ASP A 159 -6.53 6.76 -1.93
N LYS A 160 -5.39 7.01 -1.26
CA LYS A 160 -4.31 7.85 -1.81
C LYS A 160 -3.75 7.29 -3.11
N SER A 161 -3.58 5.96 -3.20
CA SER A 161 -3.08 5.29 -4.39
C SER A 161 -4.07 5.43 -5.55
N GLU A 162 -5.37 5.25 -5.30
CA GLU A 162 -6.43 5.44 -6.30
C GLU A 162 -6.45 6.89 -6.82
N MET A 163 -6.39 7.88 -5.92
CA MET A 163 -6.32 9.29 -6.30
C MET A 163 -5.08 9.61 -7.16
N LEU A 164 -3.93 9.01 -6.85
CA LEU A 164 -2.71 9.18 -7.65
C LEU A 164 -2.83 8.49 -9.01
N ALA A 165 -3.41 7.29 -9.07
CA ALA A 165 -3.66 6.57 -10.32
C ALA A 165 -4.61 7.37 -11.25
N GLU A 166 -5.66 7.97 -10.71
CA GLU A 166 -6.53 8.87 -11.48
C GLU A 166 -5.79 10.10 -12.02
N LYS A 167 -4.92 10.72 -11.20
CA LYS A 167 -4.10 11.86 -11.65
C LYS A 167 -3.14 11.45 -12.76
N ILE A 168 -2.50 10.28 -12.64
CA ILE A 168 -1.62 9.74 -13.69
C ILE A 168 -2.42 9.56 -14.98
N LYS A 169 -3.59 8.92 -14.92
CA LYS A 169 -4.45 8.72 -16.08
C LYS A 169 -4.85 10.04 -16.75
N LYS A 170 -5.26 11.04 -15.98
CA LYS A 170 -5.59 12.38 -16.51
C LYS A 170 -4.39 13.03 -17.20
N ASN A 171 -3.20 12.92 -16.62
CA ASN A 171 -1.98 13.46 -17.22
C ASN A 171 -1.59 12.71 -18.50
N GLU A 172 -1.73 11.39 -18.54
CA GLU A 172 -1.51 10.60 -19.75
C GLU A 172 -2.48 11.01 -20.87
N GLU A 173 -3.76 11.23 -20.54
CA GLU A 173 -4.74 11.74 -21.51
C GLU A 173 -4.33 13.13 -22.06
N ILE A 174 -3.85 14.03 -21.21
CA ILE A 174 -3.35 15.36 -21.63
C ILE A 174 -2.13 15.20 -22.56
N ILE A 175 -1.14 14.41 -22.16
CA ILE A 175 0.06 14.15 -22.98
C ILE A 175 -0.31 13.57 -24.35
N THR A 176 -1.29 12.65 -24.39
CA THR A 176 -1.73 12.06 -25.67
C THR A 176 -2.44 13.08 -26.57
N LYS A 177 -3.19 14.03 -26.00
CA LYS A 177 -3.82 15.13 -26.75
C LYS A 177 -2.76 16.09 -27.28
N GLU A 178 -1.87 16.57 -26.43
CA GLU A 178 -0.78 17.48 -26.82
C GLU A 178 0.11 16.85 -27.91
N LYS A 179 0.45 15.57 -27.78
CA LYS A 179 1.23 14.84 -28.79
C LYS A 179 0.52 14.79 -30.15
N LYS A 180 -0.81 14.60 -30.16
CA LYS A 180 -1.60 14.62 -31.40
C LYS A 180 -1.65 16.02 -32.00
N GLU A 181 -1.88 17.05 -31.20
CA GLU A 181 -1.92 18.45 -31.63
C GLU A 181 -0.58 18.89 -32.21
N HIS A 182 0.53 18.59 -31.53
CA HIS A 182 1.87 18.83 -32.04
C HIS A 182 2.16 18.04 -33.31
N GLY A 183 1.69 16.79 -33.42
CA GLY A 183 1.82 15.99 -34.64
C GLY A 183 1.12 16.63 -35.85
N VAL A 184 -0.09 17.14 -35.65
CA VAL A 184 -0.84 17.87 -36.70
C VAL A 184 -0.12 19.17 -37.07
N SER A 185 0.30 19.96 -36.07
CA SER A 185 1.02 21.22 -36.29
C SER A 185 2.32 21.00 -37.06
N LEU A 186 3.11 19.99 -36.68
CA LEU A 186 4.33 19.60 -37.38
C LEU A 186 4.03 19.21 -38.83
N SER A 187 2.98 18.44 -39.08
CA SER A 187 2.60 18.04 -40.44
C SER A 187 2.25 19.24 -41.33
N VAL A 188 1.53 20.23 -40.79
CA VAL A 188 1.23 21.48 -41.51
C VAL A 188 2.51 22.24 -41.82
N ARG A 189 3.40 22.41 -40.84
CA ARG A 189 4.69 23.10 -41.04
C ARG A 189 5.59 22.38 -42.04
N LEU A 190 5.62 21.05 -42.04
CA LEU A 190 6.37 20.26 -43.02
C LEU A 190 5.85 20.51 -44.45
N LYS A 191 4.52 20.52 -44.64
CA LYS A 191 3.94 20.87 -45.96
C LYS A 191 4.25 22.31 -46.38
N GLU A 192 4.24 23.26 -45.44
CA GLU A 192 4.66 24.64 -45.72
C GLU A 192 6.13 24.72 -46.15
N ILE A 193 7.01 23.97 -45.49
CA ILE A 193 8.43 23.87 -45.85
C ILE A 193 8.59 23.28 -47.25
N GLU A 194 7.92 22.16 -47.56
CA GLU A 194 7.97 21.54 -48.90
C GLU A 194 7.48 22.50 -50.01
N LEU A 195 6.41 23.27 -49.75
CA LEU A 195 5.92 24.29 -50.67
C LEU A 195 6.93 25.44 -50.86
N LEU A 196 7.59 25.86 -49.79
CA LEU A 196 8.65 26.87 -49.88
C LEU A 196 9.89 26.33 -50.61
N GLU A 197 10.28 25.09 -50.37
CA GLU A 197 11.42 24.43 -51.04
C GLU A 197 11.17 24.27 -52.54
N THR A 198 9.96 23.87 -52.94
CA THR A 198 9.58 23.79 -54.36
C THR A 198 9.56 25.18 -55.00
N LYS A 199 9.06 26.21 -54.30
CA LYS A 199 9.10 27.60 -54.77
C LYS A 199 10.53 28.14 -54.88
N ILE A 200 11.39 27.83 -53.91
CA ILE A 200 12.81 28.20 -53.95
C ILE A 200 13.47 27.50 -55.14
N SER A 201 13.21 26.22 -55.35
CA SER A 201 13.78 25.45 -56.47
C SER A 201 13.35 25.98 -57.83
N SER A 202 12.09 26.42 -57.98
CA SER A 202 11.61 26.99 -59.25
C SER A 202 12.16 28.39 -59.53
N ILE A 203 12.33 29.23 -58.50
CA ILE A 203 12.98 30.54 -58.65
C ILE A 203 14.48 30.37 -58.92
N ARG A 204 15.10 29.37 -58.29
CA ARG A 204 16.53 29.10 -58.39
C ARG A 204 16.90 28.27 -59.61
N ASP A 205 16.00 28.06 -60.58
CA ASP A 205 16.36 27.45 -61.86
C ASP A 205 17.44 28.32 -62.54
N PRO A 206 18.72 27.90 -62.47
CA PRO A 206 19.82 28.73 -62.93
C PRO A 206 19.75 28.89 -64.44
N MET A 207 19.19 27.92 -65.16
CA MET A 207 19.04 27.99 -66.61
C MET A 207 17.97 29.01 -67.03
N ALA A 208 16.84 29.07 -66.32
CA ALA A 208 15.81 30.07 -66.58
C ALA A 208 16.31 31.50 -66.28
N LEU A 209 17.05 31.67 -65.18
CA LEU A 209 17.63 32.96 -64.81
C LEU A 209 18.73 33.39 -65.80
N GLU A 210 19.64 32.50 -66.16
CA GLU A 210 20.69 32.76 -67.16
C GLU A 210 20.10 33.05 -68.54
N ALA A 211 19.06 32.34 -68.96
CA ALA A 211 18.36 32.61 -70.22
C ALA A 211 17.69 33.99 -70.24
N ALA A 212 17.06 34.39 -69.13
CA ALA A 212 16.48 35.72 -68.98
C ALA A 212 17.55 36.82 -69.00
N ILE A 213 18.65 36.64 -68.25
CA ILE A 213 19.79 37.57 -68.24
C ILE A 213 20.36 37.72 -69.65
N THR A 214 20.61 36.61 -70.35
CA THR A 214 21.16 36.62 -71.71
C THR A 214 20.23 37.34 -72.69
N LYS A 215 18.90 37.13 -72.58
CA LYS A 215 17.90 37.83 -73.40
C LYS A 215 17.94 39.33 -73.16
N TYR A 216 17.94 39.76 -71.89
CA TYR A 216 17.99 41.18 -71.55
C TYR A 216 19.33 41.83 -71.93
N GLN A 217 20.45 41.14 -71.73
CA GLN A 217 21.77 41.59 -72.20
C GLN A 217 21.79 41.80 -73.72
N LYS A 218 21.20 40.88 -74.49
CA LYS A 218 21.07 41.03 -75.95
C LYS A 218 20.21 42.23 -76.33
N GLN A 219 19.09 42.46 -75.63
CA GLN A 219 18.24 43.63 -75.85
C GLN A 219 18.97 44.95 -75.51
N CYS A 220 19.70 44.99 -74.39
CA CYS A 220 20.52 46.15 -74.02
C CYS A 220 21.59 46.44 -75.08
N ALA A 221 22.34 45.42 -75.53
CA ALA A 221 23.36 45.58 -76.56
C ALA A 221 22.76 46.09 -77.90
N GLN A 222 21.58 45.59 -78.29
CA GLN A 222 20.86 46.05 -79.47
C GLN A 222 20.43 47.52 -79.35
N LEU A 223 19.86 47.91 -78.21
CA LEU A 223 19.45 49.29 -77.95
C LEU A 223 20.64 50.25 -77.89
N GLU A 224 21.77 49.83 -77.30
CA GLU A 224 23.00 50.62 -77.29
C GLU A 224 23.58 50.82 -78.69
N ALA A 225 23.60 49.77 -79.52
CA ALA A 225 24.02 49.86 -80.91
C ALA A 225 23.13 50.80 -81.73
N LEU A 226 21.81 50.70 -81.55
CA LEU A 226 20.84 51.57 -82.20
C LEU A 226 21.03 53.04 -81.75
N ARG A 227 21.22 53.27 -80.45
CA ARG A 227 21.50 54.61 -79.89
C ARG A 227 22.79 55.19 -80.45
N ARG A 228 23.86 54.38 -80.57
CA ARG A 228 25.12 54.81 -81.20
C ARG A 228 24.93 55.19 -82.66
N GLN A 229 24.23 54.36 -83.43
CA GLN A 229 23.96 54.65 -84.84
C GLN A 229 23.15 55.94 -85.02
N HIS A 230 22.10 56.16 -84.21
CA HIS A 230 21.34 57.41 -84.23
C HIS A 230 22.20 58.61 -83.81
N HIS A 231 23.04 58.45 -82.80
CA HIS A 231 23.96 59.50 -82.37
C HIS A 231 24.94 59.88 -83.47
N GLU A 232 25.59 58.91 -84.12
CA GLU A 232 26.50 59.13 -85.25
C GLU A 232 25.81 59.83 -86.41
N LYS A 233 24.62 59.34 -86.82
CA LYS A 233 23.81 59.99 -87.87
C LYS A 233 23.44 61.43 -87.50
N ASN A 234 23.06 61.68 -86.25
CA ASN A 234 22.71 63.02 -85.79
C ASN A 234 23.94 63.95 -85.76
N VAL A 235 25.10 63.45 -85.32
CA VAL A 235 26.36 64.22 -85.34
C VAL A 235 26.78 64.53 -86.77
N ALA A 236 26.69 63.57 -87.69
CA ALA A 236 26.97 63.77 -89.11
C ALA A 236 26.03 64.83 -89.73
N LYS A 237 24.72 64.75 -89.47
CA LYS A 237 23.74 65.75 -89.92
C LYS A 237 24.03 67.14 -89.35
N LYS A 238 24.34 67.24 -88.05
CA LYS A 238 24.73 68.51 -87.43
C LYS A 238 25.98 69.11 -88.09
N LYS A 239 26.99 68.29 -88.39
CA LYS A 239 28.20 68.75 -89.10
C LYS A 239 27.89 69.22 -90.53
N ALA A 240 27.06 68.49 -91.28
CA ALA A 240 26.67 68.87 -92.63
C ALA A 240 25.92 70.22 -92.64
N VAL A 241 24.92 70.39 -91.78
CA VAL A 241 24.19 71.67 -91.65
C VAL A 241 25.12 72.80 -91.21
N GLN A 242 26.07 72.53 -90.29
CA GLN A 242 27.06 73.54 -89.88
C GLN A 242 27.97 73.94 -91.04
N GLN A 243 28.37 73.00 -91.91
CA GLN A 243 29.16 73.28 -93.11
C GLN A 243 28.37 74.15 -94.09
N GLU A 244 27.11 73.81 -94.38
CA GLU A 244 26.23 74.62 -95.24
C GLU A 244 26.03 76.04 -94.69
N ILE A 245 25.81 76.20 -93.38
CA ILE A 245 25.72 77.52 -92.73
C ILE A 245 27.03 78.30 -92.91
N ASN A 246 28.18 77.65 -92.67
CA ASN A 246 29.49 78.31 -92.81
C ASN A 246 29.77 78.73 -94.26
N GLU A 247 29.36 77.91 -95.24
CA GLU A 247 29.45 78.23 -96.66
C GLU A 247 28.57 79.43 -97.02
N ALA A 248 27.32 79.45 -96.54
CA ALA A 248 26.42 80.60 -96.72
C ALA A 248 26.97 81.88 -96.08
N ILE A 249 27.53 81.80 -94.86
CA ILE A 249 28.17 82.94 -94.19
C ILE A 249 29.37 83.46 -95.01
N ARG A 250 30.22 82.57 -95.54
CA ARG A 250 31.33 82.96 -96.43
C ARG A 250 30.81 83.66 -97.68
N ALA A 251 29.81 83.09 -98.35
CA ALA A 251 29.20 83.71 -99.52
C ALA A 251 28.63 85.11 -99.21
N CYS A 252 27.98 85.29 -98.05
CA CYS A 252 27.50 86.60 -97.60
C CYS A 252 28.65 87.57 -97.29
N ALA A 253 29.74 87.10 -96.69
CA ALA A 253 30.93 87.91 -96.41
C ALA A 253 31.61 88.37 -97.71
N ASP A 254 31.79 87.47 -98.67
CA ASP A 254 32.35 87.76 -100.00
C ASP A 254 31.47 88.77 -100.76
N HIS A 255 30.15 88.60 -100.71
CA HIS A 255 29.19 89.55 -101.30
C HIS A 255 29.25 90.92 -100.62
N LYS A 256 29.35 90.97 -99.28
CA LYS A 256 29.52 92.22 -98.54
C LYS A 256 30.82 92.90 -98.93
N GLU A 257 31.93 92.17 -99.02
CA GLU A 257 33.23 92.72 -99.41
C GLU A 257 33.21 93.24 -100.85
N TYR A 258 32.58 92.51 -101.77
CA TYR A 258 32.34 92.95 -103.15
C TYR A 258 31.54 94.26 -103.20
N THR A 259 30.43 94.32 -102.45
CA THR A 259 29.57 95.52 -102.39
C THR A 259 30.34 96.70 -101.79
N GLN A 260 31.12 96.48 -100.73
CA GLN A 260 31.95 97.50 -100.09
C GLN A 260 33.04 98.03 -101.04
N ARG A 261 33.73 97.15 -101.78
CA ARG A 261 34.72 97.55 -102.80
C ARG A 261 34.07 98.41 -103.88
N ARG A 262 32.88 98.04 -104.35
CA ARG A 262 32.13 98.76 -105.39
C ARG A 262 31.60 100.12 -104.89
N LEU A 263 31.14 100.19 -103.65
CA LEU A 263 30.80 101.45 -102.97
C LEU A 263 32.00 102.37 -102.83
N ASN A 264 33.16 101.85 -102.43
CA ASN A 264 34.39 102.63 -102.33
C ASN A 264 34.83 103.16 -103.70
N GLN A 265 34.73 102.36 -104.76
CA GLN A 265 35.00 102.81 -106.13
C GLN A 265 34.05 103.94 -106.57
N LEU A 266 32.75 103.79 -106.30
CA LEU A 266 31.76 104.84 -106.58
C LEU A 266 32.02 106.11 -105.76
N SER A 267 32.35 105.97 -104.47
CA SER A 267 32.72 107.10 -103.61
C SER A 267 33.95 107.82 -104.13
N LEU A 268 34.97 107.09 -104.59
CA LEU A 268 36.16 107.66 -105.22
C LEU A 268 35.75 108.46 -106.47
N HIS A 269 34.87 107.90 -107.29
CA HIS A 269 34.42 108.53 -108.53
C HIS A 269 33.55 109.78 -108.27
N VAL A 270 32.69 109.76 -107.26
CA VAL A 270 31.91 110.92 -106.81
C VAL A 270 32.84 111.99 -106.23
N GLN A 271 33.87 111.63 -105.48
CA GLN A 271 34.84 112.57 -104.94
C GLN A 271 35.72 113.20 -106.04
N GLU A 272 36.09 112.43 -107.06
CA GLU A 272 36.72 112.94 -108.28
C GLU A 272 35.81 113.90 -109.06
N GLN A 273 34.51 113.62 -109.15
CA GLN A 273 33.54 114.53 -109.76
C GLN A 273 33.30 115.78 -108.93
N ALA A 274 33.22 115.68 -107.60
CA ALA A 274 33.12 116.83 -106.69
C ALA A 274 34.37 117.72 -106.81
N ASN A 275 35.57 117.13 -106.85
CA ASN A 275 36.81 117.86 -107.11
C ASN A 275 36.86 118.51 -108.50
N ARG A 276 36.17 117.94 -109.50
CA ARG A 276 35.97 118.57 -110.81
C ARG A 276 35.00 119.75 -110.74
N PHE A 277 33.91 119.65 -110.00
CA PHE A 277 32.94 120.74 -109.83
C PHE A 277 33.51 121.92 -109.02
N ASP A 278 34.31 121.67 -107.98
CA ASP A 278 34.99 122.74 -107.23
C ASP A 278 36.02 123.48 -108.08
N ARG A 279 36.67 122.80 -109.05
CA ARG A 279 37.57 123.46 -110.01
C ARG A 279 36.84 124.33 -111.05
N ILE A 280 35.56 124.07 -111.30
CA ILE A 280 34.77 124.86 -112.28
C ILE A 280 34.18 126.11 -111.63
N LYS A 281 33.90 126.11 -110.31
CA LYS A 281 33.37 127.27 -109.58
C LYS A 281 34.37 128.39 -109.30
N HIS A 282 35.65 128.26 -109.67
CA HIS A 282 36.67 129.30 -109.40
C HIS A 282 37.24 129.96 -110.67
N CYS A 283 36.56 129.88 -111.82
CA CYS A 283 37.00 130.54 -113.06
C CYS A 283 35.88 131.11 -113.96
N SER A 284 34.74 131.52 -113.40
CA SER A 284 33.78 132.44 -114.07
C SER A 284 33.07 133.31 -113.05
#